data_AF-A0A966UQD6-F1
#
_entry.id   AF-A0A966UQD6-F1
#
_cell.length_a   1.000
_cell.length_b   1.000
_cell.length_c   1.000
_cell.angle_alpha   90.00
_cell.angle_beta   90.00
_cell.angle_gamma   90.00
#
_symmetry.space_group_name_H-M   'P 1'
#
loop_
_entity.id
_entity.type
_entity.pdbx_description
1 polymer ?
#
loop_
_entity_poly.entity_id
_entity_poly.type
_entity_poly.pdbx_seq_one_letter_code
_entity_poly.pdbx_strand_id
1 'polypeptide(L)'
;MAHFAQLNEENIVTQVIVVANQDTADKDGVENEAIGIEFCTNLLGGNWKQTSYNGRIRKNYAGIGYKYDATLDAFIPPQPFASWTLDE
;
A
#
# COMPACT_ATOMS: atom_id res chain seq x y z
N MET A 1 0.49 -9.71 10.33
CA MET A 1 -0.64 -9.09 9.62
C MET A 1 -0.06 -8.15 8.57
N ALA A 2 -0.45 -8.31 7.32
CA ALA A 2 0.01 -7.49 6.20
C ALA A 2 -0.99 -6.37 5.89
N HIS A 3 -0.51 -5.20 5.51
CA HIS A 3 -1.37 -4.06 5.18
C HIS A 3 -1.37 -3.83 3.68
N PHE A 4 -2.54 -3.56 3.11
CA PHE A 4 -2.72 -3.26 1.70
C PHE A 4 -3.52 -1.98 1.53
N ALA A 5 -3.03 -1.11 0.65
CA ALA A 5 -3.66 0.14 0.29
C ALA A 5 -4.30 0.02 -1.09
N GLN A 6 -5.59 0.37 -1.20
CA GLN A 6 -6.27 0.47 -2.48
C GLN A 6 -5.91 1.80 -3.14
N LEU A 7 -5.54 1.76 -4.41
CA LEU A 7 -5.21 2.92 -5.23
C LEU A 7 -6.31 3.18 -6.26
N ASN A 8 -6.68 4.45 -6.44
CA ASN A 8 -7.51 4.88 -7.57
C ASN A 8 -6.65 5.07 -8.84
N GLU A 9 -7.29 5.52 -9.92
CA GLU A 9 -6.65 5.77 -11.22
C GLU A 9 -5.52 6.83 -11.17
N GLU A 10 -5.52 7.72 -10.17
CA GLU A 10 -4.53 8.76 -9.95
C GLU A 10 -3.39 8.33 -8.99
N ASN A 11 -3.35 7.03 -8.63
CA ASN A 11 -2.48 6.47 -7.60
C ASN A 11 -2.70 7.06 -6.20
N ILE A 12 -3.91 7.54 -5.90
CA ILE A 12 -4.30 8.02 -4.57
C ILE A 12 -4.89 6.88 -3.76
N VAL A 13 -4.45 6.76 -2.51
CA VAL A 13 -4.93 5.77 -1.55
C VAL A 13 -6.36 6.10 -1.13
N THR A 14 -7.30 5.21 -1.41
CA THR A 14 -8.72 5.37 -1.05
C THR A 14 -9.10 4.64 0.23
N GLN A 15 -8.44 3.51 0.51
CA GLN A 15 -8.62 2.73 1.72
C GLN A 15 -7.37 1.91 2.05
N VAL A 16 -7.25 1.50 3.31
CA VAL A 16 -6.20 0.60 3.79
C VAL A 16 -6.85 -0.51 4.59
N ILE A 17 -6.53 -1.75 4.26
CA ILE A 17 -7.06 -2.93 4.94
C ILE A 17 -5.91 -3.77 5.49
N VAL A 18 -6.27 -4.64 6.43
CA VAL A 18 -5.34 -5.60 7.03
C VAL A 18 -5.73 -7.00 6.62
N VAL A 19 -4.76 -7.74 6.10
CA VAL A 19 -4.91 -9.12 5.64
C VAL A 19 -4.09 -10.03 6.56
N ALA A 20 -4.64 -11.20 6.89
CA ALA A 20 -3.93 -12.17 7.69
C ALA A 20 -2.75 -12.75 6.89
N ASN A 21 -1.63 -13.04 7.55
CA ASN A 21 -0.42 -13.49 6.86
C ASN A 21 -0.64 -14.78 6.07
N GLN A 22 -1.50 -15.66 6.57
CA GLN A 22 -1.88 -16.91 5.92
C GLN A 22 -2.53 -16.68 4.55
N ASP A 23 -3.31 -15.62 4.40
CA ASP A 23 -3.97 -15.26 3.13
C ASP A 23 -3.04 -14.50 2.18
N THR A 24 -1.81 -14.20 2.61
CA THR A 24 -0.76 -13.57 1.80
C THR A 24 0.42 -14.49 1.53
N ALA A 25 0.39 -15.72 2.06
CA ALA A 25 1.50 -16.65 1.98
C ALA A 25 1.26 -17.70 0.88
N ASP A 26 2.35 -18.20 0.31
CA ASP A 26 2.31 -19.34 -0.60
C ASP A 26 2.14 -20.68 0.16
N LYS A 27 2.21 -21.78 -0.57
CA LYS A 27 2.03 -23.13 -0.02
C LYS A 27 3.09 -23.52 1.02
N ASP A 28 4.23 -22.82 1.01
CA ASP A 28 5.36 -23.02 1.91
C ASP A 28 5.32 -22.04 3.09
N GLY A 29 4.29 -21.18 3.17
CA GLY A 29 4.11 -20.20 4.24
C GLY A 29 4.94 -18.93 4.05
N VAL A 30 5.49 -18.69 2.87
CA VAL A 30 6.29 -17.49 2.56
C VAL A 30 5.36 -16.37 2.09
N GLU A 31 5.40 -15.23 2.77
CA GLU A 31 4.62 -14.04 2.39
C GLU A 31 4.99 -13.56 0.98
N ASN A 32 3.98 -13.36 0.15
CA ASN A 32 4.12 -12.88 -1.22
C ASN A 32 3.09 -11.77 -1.49
N GLU A 33 3.59 -10.59 -1.87
CA GLU A 33 2.76 -9.44 -2.18
C GLU A 33 1.72 -9.75 -3.27
N ALA A 34 2.07 -10.52 -4.30
CA ALA A 34 1.16 -10.83 -5.40
C ALA A 34 -0.05 -11.64 -4.93
N ILE A 35 0.14 -12.58 -4.00
CA ILE A 35 -0.95 -13.37 -3.41
C ILE A 35 -1.88 -12.47 -2.60
N GLY A 36 -1.32 -11.56 -1.80
CA GLY A 36 -2.12 -10.60 -1.05
C GLY A 36 -2.87 -9.62 -1.94
N ILE A 37 -2.25 -9.12 -3.02
CA ILE A 37 -2.92 -8.26 -4.03
C ILE A 37 -4.06 -9.02 -4.68
N GLU A 38 -3.83 -10.26 -5.11
CA GLU A 38 -4.85 -11.12 -5.72
C GLU A 38 -6.02 -11.37 -4.76
N PHE A 39 -5.74 -11.67 -3.48
CA PHE A 39 -6.76 -11.82 -2.44
C PHE A 39 -7.63 -10.57 -2.30
N CYS A 40 -7.01 -9.39 -2.19
CA CYS A 40 -7.74 -8.12 -2.05
C CYS A 40 -8.56 -7.81 -3.32
N THR A 41 -7.98 -8.07 -4.49
CA THR A 41 -8.62 -7.83 -5.79
C THR A 41 -9.81 -8.76 -6.00
N ASN A 42 -9.69 -10.03 -5.62
CA ASN A 42 -10.78 -11.00 -5.73
C ASN A 42 -11.92 -10.72 -4.73
N LEU A 43 -11.59 -10.20 -3.54
CA LEU A 43 -12.59 -9.93 -2.49
C LEU A 43 -13.32 -8.59 -2.71
N LEU A 44 -12.60 -7.53 -3.08
CA LEU A 44 -13.10 -6.16 -3.10
C LEU A 44 -12.96 -5.46 -4.46
N GLY A 45 -12.24 -6.07 -5.41
CA GLY A 45 -11.88 -5.42 -6.67
C GLY A 45 -10.88 -4.27 -6.50
N GLY A 46 -10.55 -3.63 -7.61
CA GLY A 46 -9.65 -2.46 -7.66
C GLY A 46 -8.16 -2.80 -7.65
N ASN A 47 -7.35 -1.77 -7.49
CA ASN A 47 -5.89 -1.88 -7.53
C ASN A 47 -5.33 -1.80 -6.10
N TRP A 48 -4.47 -2.73 -5.72
CA TRP A 48 -3.94 -2.84 -4.36
C TRP A 48 -2.42 -2.86 -4.36
N LYS A 49 -1.83 -2.24 -3.33
CA LYS A 49 -0.38 -2.23 -3.10
C LYS A 49 -0.07 -2.53 -1.65
N GLN A 50 0.92 -3.37 -1.36
CA GLN A 50 1.29 -3.67 0.02
C GLN A 50 1.98 -2.45 0.66
N THR A 51 1.64 -2.15 1.91
CA THR A 51 2.29 -1.10 2.72
C THR A 51 2.80 -1.70 4.03
N SER A 52 3.83 -1.09 4.62
CA SER A 52 4.37 -1.53 5.91
C SER A 52 4.17 -0.46 6.96
N TYR A 53 3.52 -0.85 8.05
CA TYR A 53 3.34 0.00 9.23
C TYR A 53 4.69 0.45 9.82
N ASN A 54 5.75 -0.36 9.67
CA ASN A 54 7.08 -0.08 10.19
C ASN A 54 8.02 0.56 9.15
N GLY A 55 7.52 0.98 7.98
CA GLY A 55 8.35 1.61 6.94
C GLY A 55 9.40 0.68 6.29
N ARG A 56 9.31 -0.64 6.50
CA ARG A 56 10.27 -1.62 5.96
C ARG A 56 10.21 -1.72 4.43
N ILE A 57 9.04 -1.42 3.87
CA ILE A 57 8.81 -1.32 2.43
C ILE A 57 8.10 -0.01 2.16
N ARG A 58 8.41 0.58 1.00
CA ARG A 58 7.77 1.77 0.45
C ARG A 58 7.88 3.06 1.27
N LYS A 59 8.99 3.22 2.00
CA LYS A 59 9.39 4.33 2.88
C LYS A 59 8.37 4.71 3.97
N ASN A 60 7.17 5.11 3.57
CA ASN A 60 6.07 5.57 4.40
C ASN A 60 4.92 4.56 4.43
N TYR A 61 4.19 4.55 5.54
CA TYR A 61 2.90 3.87 5.61
C TYR A 61 1.85 4.61 4.76
N ALA A 62 1.03 3.85 4.02
CA ALA A 62 -0.03 4.41 3.21
C ALA A 62 -1.16 4.93 4.12
N GLY A 63 -1.50 6.22 3.99
CA GLY A 63 -2.71 6.81 4.58
C GLY A 63 -3.74 7.15 3.50
N ILE A 64 -5.02 7.23 3.87
CA ILE A 64 -6.07 7.70 2.95
C ILE A 64 -5.69 9.10 2.44
N GLY A 65 -5.75 9.29 1.13
CA GLY A 65 -5.35 10.54 0.45
C GLY A 65 -3.85 10.63 0.11
N TYR A 66 -3.03 9.65 0.49
CA TYR A 66 -1.62 9.61 0.09
C TYR A 66 -1.51 9.23 -1.38
N LYS A 67 -0.50 9.74 -2.06
CA LYS A 67 -0.18 9.36 -3.44
C LYS A 67 0.93 8.33 -3.46
N TYR A 68 0.73 7.23 -4.15
CA TYR A 68 1.82 6.29 -4.42
C TYR A 68 2.65 6.80 -5.60
N ASP A 69 3.95 6.96 -5.37
CA ASP A 69 4.94 7.30 -6.39
C ASP A 69 5.78 6.06 -6.72
N ALA A 70 5.67 5.57 -7.95
CA ALA A 70 6.39 4.38 -8.41
C ALA A 70 7.90 4.64 -8.63
N THR A 71 8.32 5.89 -8.81
CA THR A 71 9.72 6.28 -9.01
C THR A 71 10.48 6.25 -7.70
N LEU A 72 9.86 6.78 -6.65
CA LEU A 72 10.42 6.79 -5.29
C LEU A 72 10.10 5.50 -4.50
N ASP A 73 9.26 4.65 -5.08
CA ASP A 73 8.59 3.53 -4.42
C ASP A 73 8.08 3.95 -3.04
N ALA A 74 7.27 5.02 -2.98
CA ALA A 74 6.88 5.64 -1.71
C ALA A 74 5.43 6.10 -1.69
N PHE A 75 4.81 6.05 -0.51
CA PHE A 75 3.53 6.71 -0.25
C PHE A 75 3.78 8.14 0.23
N ILE A 76 3.40 9.12 -0.58
CA ILE A 76 3.60 10.54 -0.32
C ILE A 76 2.34 11.12 0.31
N PRO A 77 2.41 11.70 1.53
CA PRO A 77 1.26 12.37 2.13
C PRO A 77 0.80 13.55 1.28
N PRO A 78 -0.50 13.87 1.28
CA PRO A 78 -0.97 15.10 0.66
C PRO A 78 -0.30 16.30 1.36
N GLN A 79 0.20 17.26 0.59
CA GLN A 79 0.80 18.47 1.15
C GLN A 79 -0.30 19.34 1.76
N PRO A 80 -0.30 19.58 3.09
CA PRO A 80 -1.31 20.45 3.71
C PRO A 80 -1.12 21.92 3.31
N PHE A 81 0.12 22.32 2.99
CA PHE A 81 0.47 23.65 2.51
C PHE A 81 1.51 23.53 1.40
N ALA A 82 1.39 24.34 0.33
CA ALA A 82 2.31 24.31 -0.81
C ALA A 82 3.77 24.70 -0.46
N SER A 83 4.01 25.25 0.73
CA SER A 83 5.35 25.58 1.23
C SER A 83 6.10 24.39 1.83
N TRP A 84 5.47 23.22 1.96
CA TRP A 84 6.09 22.02 2.49
C TRP A 84 6.76 21.24 1.36
N THR A 85 8.08 21.33 1.30
CA THR A 85 8.89 20.46 0.45
C THR A 85 9.03 19.09 1.11
N LEU A 86 8.80 18.02 0.36
CA LEU A 86 9.09 16.66 0.80
C LEU A 86 10.61 16.50 0.95
N ASP A 87 11.07 16.04 2.11
CA ASP A 87 12.47 15.65 2.34
C ASP A 87 12.63 14.18 1.90
N GLU A 88 13.55 13.91 0.97
CA GLU A 88 13.63 12.65 0.17
C GLU A 88 14.47 11.52 0.79
#